data_AF-A0A8K1CG31-F1
#
_entry.id   AF-A0A8K1CG31-F1
#
_cell.length_a   1.000
_cell.length_b   1.000
_cell.length_c   1.000
_cell.angle_alpha   90.00
_cell.angle_beta   90.00
_cell.angle_gamma   90.00
#
_symmetry.space_group_name_H-M   'P 1'
#
loop_
_entity.id
_entity.type
_entity.pdbx_description
1 polymer ?
#
loop_
_entity_poly.entity_id
_entity_poly.type
_entity_poly.pdbx_seq_one_letter_code
_entity_poly.pdbx_strand_id
1 'polypeptide(L)' 'MGKSCRDMAELLRDCMVEQECMRDGTRTLKQCLKMREYAHECSELRYAYFECKRGQLDMRTRIRGPKGGMAKPEQQQ' A
#
# COMPACT_ATOMS: atom_id res chain seq x y z
N MET A 1 -0.02 9.20 17.00
CA MET A 1 0.29 7.75 16.82
C MET A 1 0.96 7.56 15.47
N GLY A 2 2.14 6.91 15.44
CA GLY A 2 2.86 6.66 14.19
C GLY A 2 1.96 5.87 13.25
N LYS A 3 1.64 6.43 12.09
CA LYS A 3 0.70 5.81 11.15
C LYS A 3 1.30 4.46 10.72
N SER A 4 0.65 3.36 11.12
CA SER A 4 1.05 2.04 10.66
C SER A 4 0.80 1.97 9.16
N CYS A 5 1.67 1.30 8.39
CA CYS A 5 1.45 1.11 6.94
C CYS A 5 0.28 0.17 6.61
N ARG A 6 -0.57 -0.14 7.60
CA ARG A 6 -1.70 -1.04 7.48
C ARG A 6 -2.75 -0.51 6.51
N ASP A 7 -3.08 0.78 6.59
CA ASP A 7 -4.07 1.37 5.66
C ASP A 7 -3.61 1.27 4.20
N MET A 8 -2.34 1.55 3.95
CA MET A 8 -1.75 1.41 2.60
C MET A 8 -1.71 -0.05 2.14
N ALA A 9 -1.45 -0.98 3.07
CA ALA A 9 -1.45 -2.40 2.77
C ALA A 9 -2.86 -2.92 2.43
N GLU A 10 -3.89 -2.45 3.15
CA GLU A 10 -5.29 -2.78 2.90
C GLU A 10 -5.74 -2.23 1.55
N LEU A 11 -5.48 -0.95 1.25
CA LEU A 11 -5.81 -0.36 -0.05
C LEU A 11 -5.14 -1.09 -1.21
N LEU A 12 -3.86 -1.42 -1.07
CA LEU A 12 -3.13 -2.17 -2.09
C LEU A 12 -3.70 -3.59 -2.27
N ARG A 13 -4.07 -4.26 -1.18
CA ARG A 13 -4.73 -5.57 -1.24
C ARG A 13 -6.05 -5.47 -2.01
N ASP A 14 -6.88 -4.50 -1.66
CA ASP A 14 -8.22 -4.33 -2.24
C ASP A 14 -8.15 -4.06 -3.74
N CYS A 15 -7.26 -3.16 -4.17
CA CYS A 15 -7.00 -2.92 -5.58
C CYS A 15 -6.61 -4.21 -6.34
N MET A 16 -5.77 -5.06 -5.73
CA MET A 16 -5.30 -6.30 -6.34
C MET A 16 -6.38 -7.39 -6.40
N VAL A 17 -7.35 -7.38 -5.49
CA VAL A 17 -8.53 -8.26 -5.52
C VAL A 17 -9.50 -7.81 -6.62
N GLU A 18 -9.77 -6.51 -6.71
CA GLU A 18 -10.78 -5.98 -7.62
C GLU A 18 -10.34 -6.02 -9.08
N GLN A 19 -9.12 -5.56 -9.36
CA GLN A 19 -8.72 -5.28 -10.73
C GLN A 19 -8.18 -6.52 -11.43
N GLU A 20 -7.27 -7.29 -10.82
CA GLU A 20 -6.47 -8.26 -11.57
C GLU A 20 -5.95 -9.47 -10.76
N CYS A 21 -4.71 -9.38 -10.23
CA CYS A 21 -3.87 -10.56 -10.00
C CYS A 21 -4.33 -11.49 -8.87
N MET A 22 -5.11 -11.01 -7.90
CA MET A 22 -5.70 -11.86 -6.86
C MET A 22 -7.18 -12.18 -7.10
N ARG A 23 -7.74 -11.71 -8.22
CA ARG A 23 -9.16 -11.85 -8.54
C ARG A 23 -9.60 -13.30 -8.70
N ASP A 24 -8.70 -14.16 -9.15
CA ASP A 24 -8.91 -15.60 -9.29
C ASP A 24 -8.76 -16.37 -7.97
N GLY A 25 -8.30 -15.71 -6.90
CA GLY A 25 -8.06 -16.31 -5.59
C GLY A 25 -6.92 -17.33 -5.54
N THR A 26 -6.19 -17.53 -6.64
CA THR A 26 -5.11 -18.54 -6.71
C THR A 26 -3.77 -17.99 -6.25
N ARG A 27 -3.59 -16.68 -6.41
CA ARG A 27 -2.33 -15.98 -6.15
C ARG A 27 -2.43 -15.14 -4.89
N THR A 28 -1.35 -15.16 -4.12
CA THR A 28 -1.18 -14.28 -2.97
C THR A 28 -0.67 -12.90 -3.41
N LEU A 29 -0.92 -11.87 -2.60
CA LEU A 29 -0.40 -10.51 -2.84
C LEU A 29 1.10 -10.49 -3.08
N LYS A 30 1.86 -11.32 -2.35
CA LYS A 30 3.31 -11.44 -2.49
C LYS A 30 3.73 -11.99 -3.86
N GLN A 31 2.99 -12.96 -4.40
CA GLN A 31 3.23 -13.49 -5.75
C GLN A 31 2.92 -12.42 -6.79
N CYS A 32 1.78 -11.74 -6.68
CA CYS A 32 1.39 -10.64 -7.58
C CYS A 32 2.42 -9.52 -7.63
N LEU A 33 2.91 -9.08 -6.46
CA LEU A 33 3.96 -8.08 -6.37
C LEU A 33 5.29 -8.54 -6.98
N LYS A 34 5.58 -9.84 -6.96
CA LYS A 34 6.80 -10.39 -7.57
C LYS A 34 6.70 -10.44 -9.10
N MET A 35 5.54 -10.82 -9.62
CA MET A 35 5.30 -10.92 -11.06
C MET A 35 5.17 -9.55 -11.73
N ARG A 36 4.86 -8.50 -10.96
CA ARG A 36 4.58 -7.15 -11.49
C ARG A 36 3.42 -7.12 -12.50
N GLU A 37 2.52 -8.11 -12.39
CA GLU A 37 1.28 -8.21 -13.14
C GLU A 37 0.17 -7.56 -12.30
N TYR A 38 -0.04 -6.26 -12.47
CA TYR A 38 -1.15 -5.52 -11.87
C TYR A 38 -1.40 -4.20 -12.62
N ALA A 39 -2.65 -3.72 -12.57
CA ALA A 39 -3.07 -2.47 -13.19
C ALA A 39 -2.25 -1.25 -12.74
N HIS A 40 -2.18 -0.24 -13.62
CA HIS A 40 -1.48 1.02 -13.34
C HIS A 40 -1.98 1.68 -12.03
N GLU A 41 -3.29 1.62 -11.76
CA GLU A 41 -3.89 2.16 -10.53
C GLU A 41 -3.33 1.52 -9.26
N CYS A 42 -3.08 0.20 -9.26
CA CYS A 42 -2.48 -0.48 -8.11
C CYS A 42 -0.97 -0.21 -7.99
N SER A 43 -0.31 0.32 -9.03
CA SER A 43 1.10 0.66 -8.98
C SER A 43 1.39 1.86 -8.07
N GLU A 44 0.49 2.85 -8.05
CA GLU A 44 0.58 4.03 -7.18
C GLU A 44 0.42 3.65 -5.71
N LEU A 45 -0.56 2.77 -5.41
CA LEU A 45 -0.75 2.22 -4.06
C LEU A 45 0.45 1.39 -3.60
N ARG A 46 1.08 0.65 -4.52
CA ARG A 46 2.33 -0.08 -4.23
C ARG A 46 3.45 0.89 -3.89
N TYR A 47 3.60 1.97 -4.64
CA TYR A 47 4.61 3.00 -4.37
C TYR A 47 4.37 3.66 -3.01
N ALA A 48 3.12 4.02 -2.70
CA ALA A 48 2.75 4.58 -1.40
C ALA A 48 3.03 3.63 -0.23
N TYR A 49 2.71 2.33 -0.39
CA TYR A 49 3.04 1.32 0.62
C TYR A 49 4.55 1.16 0.80
N PHE A 50 5.32 1.17 -0.30
CA PHE A 50 6.77 1.14 -0.27
C PHE A 50 7.35 2.36 0.48
N GLU A 51 6.90 3.56 0.15
CA GLU A 51 7.33 4.80 0.80
C GLU A 51 7.00 4.80 2.30
N CYS A 52 5.82 4.29 2.68
CA CYS A 52 5.46 4.14 4.08
C CYS A 52 6.43 3.20 4.81
N LYS A 53 6.70 2.01 4.27
CA LYS A 53 7.61 1.03 4.88
C LYS A 53 9.04 1.54 4.93
N ARG A 54 9.48 2.24 3.88
CA ARG A 54 10.79 2.92 3.82
C ARG A 54 10.88 4.01 4.89
N GLY A 55 9.84 4.82 5.06
CA GLY A 55 9.75 5.83 6.11
C GLY A 55 9.86 5.24 7.51
N GLN A 56 9.20 4.10 7.79
CA GLN A 56 9.32 3.42 9.10
C GLN A 56 10.76 2.99 9.44
N LEU A 57 11.57 2.68 8.43
CA LEU A 57 12.99 2.30 8.58
C LEU A 57 13.91 3.52 8.59
N ASP A 58 13.51 4.64 7.98
CA ASP A 58 14.30 5.86 7.93
C ASP A 58 14.19 6.66 9.24
N MET A 59 15.28 6.63 10.02
CA MET A 59 15.41 7.36 11.29
C MET A 59 15.18 8.88 11.14
N ARG A 60 15.43 9.47 9.96
CA ARG A 60 15.22 10.91 9.72
C ARG A 60 13.73 11.29 9.77
N THR A 61 12.85 10.38 9.40
CA THR A 61 11.39 10.61 9.44
C THR A 61 10.83 10.58 10.86
N ARG A 62 11.58 10.03 11.84
CA ARG A 62 11.19 10.07 13.27
C ARG A 62 11.18 11.49 13.82
N ILE A 63 12.10 12.33 13.36
CA ILE A 63 12.23 13.74 13.80
C ILE A 63 11.35 14.65 12.96
N ARG A 64 11.34 14.46 11.63
CA ARG A 64 10.66 15.37 10.68
C ARG A 64 9.19 15.02 10.43
N GLY A 65 8.75 13.87 10.90
CA GLY A 65 7.44 13.30 10.56
C GLY A 65 7.46 12.61 9.19
N PRO A 66 6.46 11.74 8.93
CA PRO A 66 6.34 11.02 7.67
C PRO A 66 6.00 11.99 6.53
N LYS A 67 6.69 11.85 5.39
CA LYS A 67 6.37 12.58 4.16
C LYS A 67 5.23 11.85 3.44
N GLY A 68 4.04 12.46 3.43
CA GLY A 68 2.90 11.99 2.65
C GLY A 68 2.25 10.71 3.22
N GLY A 69 1.24 10.88 4.07
CA GLY A 69 0.26 9.83 4.30
C GLY A 69 -0.95 10.15 3.44
N MET A 70 -1.27 9.32 2.45
CA MET A 70 -2.59 9.37 1.81
C MET A 70 -3.62 9.24 2.94
N ALA A 71 -4.38 10.30 3.16
CA ALA A 71 -5.59 10.19 3.95
C ALA A 71 -6.52 9.29 3.14
N LYS A 72 -7.01 8.20 3.74
CA LYS A 72 -8.21 7.54 3.21
C LYS A 72 -9.26 8.64 2.97
N PRO A 73 -10.05 8.61 1.89
CA PRO A 73 -11.31 9.32 1.93
C PRO A 73 -12.06 8.76 3.13
N GLU A 74 -12.41 9.68 4.03
CA GLU A 74 -13.25 9.49 5.19
C GLU A 74 -14.39 8.51 4.89
N GLN A 75 -14.28 7.27 5.38
CA GLN A 75 -15.47 6.45 5.58
C GLN A 75 -15.98 6.76 6.97
N GLN A 76 -16.82 7.79 6.99
CA GLN A 76 -17.75 8.15 8.06
C GLN A 76 -18.54 6.91 8.51
N GLN A 77 -18.45 6.59 9.80
CA GLN A 77 -19.63 6.15 10.55
C GLN A 77 -19.55 6.75 11.95
#